data_AF-A0AAU5XHR6-F1
#
_entry.id   AF-A0AAU5XHR6-F1
#
_cell.length_a   1.000
_cell.length_b   1.000
_cell.length_c   1.000
_cell.angle_alpha   90.00
_cell.angle_beta   90.00
_cell.angle_gamma   90.00
#
_symmetry.space_group_name_H-M   'P 1'
#
loop_
_entity.id
_entity.type
_entity.pdbx_description
1 polymer ?
#
loop_
_entity_poly.entity_id
_entity_poly.type
_entity_poly.pdbx_seq_one_letter_code
_entity_poly.pdbx_strand_id
1 'polypeptide(L)'
;MALTPARQRNAVSEGMALGLLICGRASLSYDKLRLDLAFNGAWWSWAYRTRFRQVDTDLAKGLDGVRAMTRADADKRVAVLYWKQDGGTFRISTRQSDWTPDDPEDLAFAAKMIDGNVPVTGWEEIARAFLTHFER
;
A
#
# COMPACT_ATOMS: atom_id res chain seq x y z
N MET A 1 -1.57 19.47 -7.97
CA MET A 1 -0.28 19.14 -8.60
C MET A 1 -0.24 17.63 -8.81
N ALA A 2 0.07 17.14 -10.01
CA ALA A 2 0.08 15.71 -10.28
C ALA A 2 1.32 15.04 -9.65
N LEU A 3 1.13 13.88 -9.00
CA LEU A 3 2.24 13.09 -8.48
C LEU A 3 3.15 12.63 -9.63
N THR A 4 4.47 12.68 -9.43
CA THR A 4 5.41 12.08 -10.37
C THR A 4 5.23 10.55 -10.44
N PRO A 5 5.64 9.88 -11.53
CA PRO A 5 5.57 8.42 -11.65
C PRO A 5 6.17 7.67 -10.46
N ALA A 6 7.31 8.12 -9.95
CA ALA A 6 7.94 7.50 -8.77
C ALA A 6 7.11 7.72 -7.49
N ARG A 7 6.54 8.92 -7.30
CA ARG A 7 5.67 9.22 -6.16
C ARG A 7 4.38 8.42 -6.20
N GLN A 8 3.75 8.22 -7.35
CA GLN A 8 2.55 7.39 -7.46
C GLN A 8 2.81 5.95 -7.01
N ARG A 9 3.91 5.34 -7.45
CA ARG A 9 4.28 3.98 -7.07
C ARG A 9 4.55 3.85 -5.57
N ASN A 10 5.30 4.80 -5.01
CA ASN A 10 5.56 4.80 -3.58
C ASN A 10 4.27 5.03 -2.80
N ALA A 11 3.42 5.96 -3.23
CA ALA A 11 2.16 6.26 -2.57
C ALA A 11 1.23 5.05 -2.50
N VAL A 12 1.11 4.27 -3.59
CA VAL A 12 0.33 3.02 -3.56
C VAL A 12 0.94 2.01 -2.58
N SER A 13 2.25 1.86 -2.57
CA SER A 13 2.91 0.91 -1.67
C SER A 13 2.82 1.31 -0.19
N GLU A 14 2.98 2.59 0.12
CA GLU A 14 2.81 3.15 1.48
C GLU A 14 1.33 3.13 1.90
N GLY A 15 0.42 3.44 0.98
CA GLY A 15 -1.02 3.45 1.21
C GLY A 15 -1.59 2.06 1.45
N MET A 16 -1.10 1.04 0.74
CA MET A 16 -1.42 -0.35 1.03
C MET A 16 -0.95 -0.76 2.43
N ALA A 17 0.25 -0.34 2.83
CA ALA A 17 0.74 -0.58 4.18
C ALA A 17 -0.16 0.09 5.23
N LEU A 18 -0.55 1.35 5.01
CA LEU A 18 -1.46 2.08 5.90
C LEU A 18 -2.81 1.37 6.03
N GLY A 19 -3.45 1.04 4.89
CA GLY A 19 -4.73 0.36 4.87
C GLY A 19 -4.71 -1.00 5.58
N LEU A 20 -3.63 -1.76 5.41
CA LEU A 20 -3.47 -3.05 6.09
C LEU A 20 -3.30 -2.91 7.59
N LEU A 21 -2.56 -1.90 8.07
CA LEU A 21 -2.44 -1.62 9.50
C LEU A 21 -3.79 -1.26 10.12
N ILE A 22 -4.61 -0.44 9.44
CA ILE A 22 -5.98 -0.11 9.87
C ILE A 22 -6.84 -1.38 9.96
N CYS A 23 -6.66 -2.32 9.03
CA CYS A 23 -7.32 -3.62 9.05
C CYS A 23 -6.70 -4.62 10.05
N GLY A 24 -5.79 -4.20 10.93
CA GLY A 24 -5.14 -5.06 11.93
C GLY A 24 -4.12 -6.04 11.35
N ARG A 25 -3.60 -5.80 10.14
CA ARG A 25 -2.64 -6.65 9.44
C ARG A 25 -1.30 -5.95 9.29
N ALA A 26 -0.36 -6.26 10.19
CA ALA A 26 1.01 -5.72 10.14
C ALA A 26 2.00 -6.54 9.28
N SER A 27 1.60 -7.73 8.84
CA SER A 27 2.44 -8.62 8.04
C SER A 27 1.62 -9.52 7.12
N LEU A 28 2.26 -9.97 6.03
CA LEU A 28 1.72 -10.91 5.06
C LEU A 28 2.74 -11.99 4.74
N SER A 29 2.32 -13.25 4.69
CA SER A 29 3.16 -14.34 4.19
C SER A 29 3.41 -14.16 2.69
N TYR A 30 4.63 -14.46 2.25
CA TYR A 30 5.00 -14.37 0.84
C TYR A 30 4.42 -15.55 0.06
N ASP A 31 3.33 -15.29 -0.65
CA ASP A 31 2.81 -16.14 -1.71
C ASP A 31 2.58 -15.25 -2.94
N LYS A 32 3.53 -15.26 -3.88
CA LYS A 32 3.51 -14.35 -5.04
C LYS A 32 2.17 -14.40 -5.77
N LEU A 33 1.67 -15.60 -6.07
CA LEU A 33 0.47 -15.76 -6.87
C LEU A 33 -0.77 -15.23 -6.13
N ARG A 34 -0.93 -15.57 -4.85
CA ARG A 34 -2.04 -15.07 -4.04
C ARG A 34 -1.98 -13.56 -3.86
N LEU A 35 -0.80 -13.02 -3.57
CA LEU A 35 -0.59 -11.58 -3.41
C LEU A 35 -0.90 -10.82 -4.70
N ASP A 36 -0.44 -11.33 -5.85
CA ASP A 36 -0.69 -10.71 -7.16
C ASP A 36 -2.17 -10.70 -7.51
N LEU A 37 -2.87 -11.84 -7.36
CA LEU A 37 -4.29 -11.93 -7.68
C LEU A 37 -5.14 -11.07 -6.75
N ALA A 38 -4.84 -11.11 -5.45
CA ALA A 38 -5.55 -10.31 -4.46
C ALA A 38 -5.38 -8.80 -4.70
N PHE A 39 -4.14 -8.36 -4.96
CA PHE A 39 -3.88 -6.96 -5.25
C PHE A 39 -4.54 -6.52 -6.55
N ASN A 40 -4.44 -7.30 -7.63
CA ASN A 40 -5.08 -6.95 -8.90
C ASN A 40 -6.60 -6.84 -8.74
N GLY A 41 -7.26 -7.79 -8.08
CA GLY A 41 -8.70 -7.74 -7.85
C GLY A 41 -9.15 -6.50 -7.07
N ALA A 42 -8.43 -6.18 -5.99
CA ALA A 42 -8.68 -4.97 -5.20
C ALA A 42 -8.40 -3.70 -6.00
N TRP A 43 -7.30 -3.65 -6.75
CA TRP A 43 -6.88 -2.49 -7.52
C TRP A 43 -7.93 -2.08 -8.56
N TRP A 44 -8.41 -3.04 -9.36
CA TRP A 44 -9.32 -2.73 -10.47
C TRP A 44 -10.70 -2.24 -10.01
N SER A 45 -11.13 -2.61 -8.80
CA SER A 45 -12.40 -2.17 -8.21
C SER A 45 -12.30 -0.89 -7.38
N TRP A 46 -11.08 -0.41 -7.11
CA TRP A 46 -10.86 0.73 -6.23
C TRP A 46 -11.13 2.08 -6.91
N ALA A 47 -11.98 2.91 -6.28
CA ALA A 47 -12.43 4.19 -6.83
C ALA A 47 -11.29 5.20 -7.08
N TYR A 48 -10.25 5.17 -6.24
CA TYR A 48 -9.12 6.12 -6.32
C TYR A 48 -8.03 5.70 -7.31
N ARG A 49 -8.15 4.53 -7.96
CA ARG A 49 -7.21 3.99 -8.95
C ARG A 49 -6.76 5.02 -9.99
N THR A 50 -7.72 5.79 -10.53
CA THR A 50 -7.48 6.76 -11.61
C THR A 50 -6.50 7.88 -11.23
N ARG A 51 -6.24 8.09 -9.94
CA ARG A 51 -5.22 9.03 -9.44
C ARG A 51 -3.79 8.53 -9.67
N PHE A 52 -3.61 7.22 -9.77
CA PHE A 52 -2.31 6.56 -9.88
C PHE A 52 -2.13 5.94 -11.27
N ARG A 53 -2.34 6.74 -12.33
CA ARG A 53 -2.30 6.29 -13.74
C ARG A 53 -0.98 5.61 -14.12
N GLN A 54 0.12 5.94 -13.45
CA GLN A 54 1.39 5.25 -13.67
C GLN A 54 1.32 3.81 -13.19
N VAL A 55 0.70 3.53 -12.05
CA VAL A 55 0.54 2.18 -11.51
C VAL A 55 -0.37 1.36 -12.40
N ASP A 56 -1.47 1.94 -12.90
CA ASP A 56 -2.30 1.32 -13.95
C ASP A 56 -1.45 0.91 -15.17
N THR A 57 -0.62 1.84 -15.65
CA THR A 57 0.24 1.59 -16.81
C THR A 57 1.26 0.49 -16.54
N ASP A 58 1.85 0.47 -15.33
CA ASP A 58 2.83 -0.52 -14.94
C ASP A 58 2.19 -1.91 -14.86
N LEU A 59 1.03 -2.05 -14.21
CA LEU A 59 0.28 -3.31 -14.12
C LEU A 59 -0.14 -3.81 -15.50
N ALA A 60 -0.65 -2.92 -16.37
CA ALA A 60 -1.00 -3.26 -17.75
C ALA A 60 0.21 -3.72 -18.58
N LYS A 61 1.42 -3.28 -18.22
CA LYS A 61 2.70 -3.70 -18.83
C LYS A 61 3.33 -4.92 -18.15
N GLY A 62 2.61 -5.57 -17.24
CA GLY A 62 3.06 -6.81 -16.58
C GLY A 62 3.86 -6.59 -15.30
N LEU A 63 3.77 -5.43 -14.65
CA LEU A 63 4.26 -5.30 -13.28
C LEU A 63 3.44 -6.22 -12.35
N ASP A 64 4.13 -7.02 -11.55
CA ASP A 64 3.50 -7.86 -10.53
C ASP A 64 2.77 -7.00 -9.47
N GLY A 65 1.59 -7.44 -9.05
CA GLY A 65 0.79 -6.77 -8.02
C GLY A 65 1.50 -6.72 -6.66
N VAL A 66 2.18 -7.81 -6.28
CA VAL A 66 3.04 -7.85 -5.09
C VAL A 66 4.11 -6.77 -5.17
N ARG A 67 4.70 -6.55 -6.35
CA ARG A 67 5.74 -5.53 -6.53
C ARG A 67 5.17 -4.12 -6.54
N ALA A 68 3.93 -3.92 -6.99
CA ALA A 68 3.24 -2.64 -6.83
C ALA A 68 2.94 -2.34 -5.36
N MET A 69 2.52 -3.36 -4.60
CA MET A 69 2.17 -3.26 -3.18
C MET A 69 3.38 -3.08 -2.27
N THR A 70 4.50 -3.76 -2.52
CA THR A 70 5.64 -3.82 -1.58
C THR A 70 6.88 -3.05 -2.04
N ARG A 71 6.74 -2.14 -3.01
CA ARG A 71 7.86 -1.37 -3.59
C ARG A 71 8.55 -0.43 -2.61
N ALA A 72 7.79 0.14 -1.68
CA ALA A 72 8.29 1.05 -0.66
C ALA A 72 9.13 0.24 0.33
N ASP A 73 10.45 0.18 0.11
CA ASP A 73 11.41 -0.50 0.99
C ASP A 73 12.22 0.50 1.84
N ALA A 74 13.08 -0.04 2.70
CA ALA A 74 13.93 0.74 3.61
C ALA A 74 14.97 1.62 2.88
N ASP A 75 15.24 1.38 1.60
CA ASP A 75 16.20 2.15 0.81
C ASP A 75 15.50 3.26 -0.01
N LYS A 76 14.17 3.20 -0.13
CA LYS A 76 13.39 4.27 -0.77
C LYS A 76 13.18 5.45 0.18
N ARG A 77 13.16 6.65 -0.43
CA ARG A 77 12.69 7.90 0.21
C ARG A 77 11.16 7.91 0.28
N VAL A 78 10.63 6.99 1.08
CA VAL A 78 9.21 6.90 1.44
C VAL A 78 8.95 7.75 2.67
N ALA A 79 7.73 8.26 2.79
CA ALA A 79 7.41 9.32 3.73
C ALA A 79 7.15 8.79 5.14
N VAL A 80 6.43 7.67 5.28
CA VAL A 80 5.95 7.21 6.59
C VAL A 80 6.15 5.71 6.79
N LEU A 81 5.60 4.88 5.90
CA LEU A 81 5.58 3.43 6.02
C LEU A 81 6.45 2.76 4.96
N TYR A 82 6.99 1.59 5.28
CA TYR A 82 7.75 0.78 4.34
C TYR A 82 7.66 -0.71 4.66
N TRP A 83 7.97 -1.52 3.66
CA TRP A 83 7.98 -2.97 3.72
C TRP A 83 9.38 -3.48 4.01
N LYS A 84 9.48 -4.43 4.94
CA LYS A 84 10.64 -5.29 5.13
C LYS A 84 10.28 -6.69 4.68
N GLN A 85 11.16 -7.32 3.91
CA GLN A 85 11.03 -8.73 3.57
C GLN A 85 12.03 -9.52 4.41
N ASP A 86 11.54 -10.48 5.19
CA ASP A 86 12.35 -11.38 6.00
C ASP A 86 11.76 -12.78 5.99
N GLY A 87 12.58 -13.80 5.71
CA GLY A 87 12.17 -15.21 5.81
C GLY A 87 10.89 -15.59 5.06
N GLY A 88 10.59 -14.96 3.92
CA GLY A 88 9.34 -15.21 3.19
C GLY A 88 8.10 -14.54 3.82
N THR A 89 8.29 -13.47 4.59
CA THR A 89 7.21 -12.63 5.12
C THR A 89 7.48 -11.18 4.76
N PHE A 90 6.44 -10.46 4.35
CA PHE A 90 6.45 -9.01 4.26
C PHE A 90 5.91 -8.41 5.57
N ARG A 91 6.70 -7.55 6.20
CA ARG A 91 6.34 -6.85 7.43
C ARG A 91 6.32 -5.35 7.20
N ILE A 92 5.28 -4.69 7.71
CA ILE A 92 5.16 -3.25 7.66
C ILE A 92 5.99 -2.65 8.79
N SER A 93 6.75 -1.61 8.48
CA SER A 93 7.59 -0.87 9.41
C SER A 93 7.40 0.63 9.21
N THR A 94 7.65 1.40 10.25
CA THR A 94 7.68 2.86 10.22
C THR A 94 9.10 3.35 10.50
N ARG A 95 9.43 4.56 10.04
CA ARG A 95 10.67 5.25 10.43
C ARG A 95 10.50 6.13 11.68
N GLN A 96 9.26 6.46 12.02
CA GLN A 96 8.91 7.32 13.15
C GLN A 96 8.74 6.46 14.40
N SER A 97 9.40 6.84 15.49
CA SER A 97 9.40 6.10 16.76
C SER A 97 8.14 6.30 17.59
N ASP A 98 7.42 7.38 17.34
CA ASP A 98 6.19 7.81 18.01
C ASP A 98 4.93 7.38 17.25
N TRP A 99 5.06 6.85 16.03
CA TRP A 99 3.92 6.46 15.21
C TRP A 99 3.20 5.22 15.76
N THR A 100 1.88 5.32 15.90
CA THR A 100 0.99 4.25 16.36
C THR A 100 -0.18 4.05 15.40
N PRO A 101 -0.50 2.79 15.02
CA PRO A 101 -1.64 2.48 14.13
C PRO A 101 -3.00 2.76 14.79
N ASP A 102 -3.04 2.87 16.12
CA ASP A 102 -4.28 3.07 16.89
C ASP A 102 -4.58 4.56 17.14
N ASP A 103 -3.69 5.47 16.72
CA ASP A 103 -3.89 6.92 16.85
C ASP A 103 -4.48 7.52 15.55
N PRO A 104 -5.71 8.06 15.58
CA PRO A 104 -6.32 8.70 14.42
C PRO A 104 -5.51 9.87 13.85
N GLU A 105 -4.75 10.60 14.67
CA GLU A 105 -3.92 11.72 14.20
C GLU A 105 -2.74 11.22 13.36
N ASP A 106 -2.10 10.14 13.78
CA ASP A 106 -1.03 9.47 13.03
C ASP A 106 -1.52 8.89 11.71
N LEU A 107 -2.73 8.29 11.69
CA LEU A 107 -3.35 7.78 10.48
C LEU A 107 -3.68 8.91 9.49
N ALA A 108 -4.24 10.01 9.98
CA ALA A 108 -4.55 11.18 9.17
C ALA A 108 -3.28 11.85 8.63
N PHE A 109 -2.24 11.96 9.46
CA PHE A 109 -0.93 12.46 9.06
C PHE A 109 -0.30 11.56 7.99
N ALA A 110 -0.35 10.24 8.15
CA ALA A 110 0.16 9.29 7.17
C ALA A 110 -0.54 9.43 5.82
N ALA A 111 -1.89 9.42 5.79
CA ALA A 111 -2.65 9.60 4.56
C ALA A 111 -2.33 10.94 3.87
N LYS A 112 -2.14 12.01 4.65
CA LYS A 112 -1.73 13.32 4.16
C LYS A 112 -0.35 13.29 3.50
N MET A 113 0.61 12.60 4.09
CA MET A 113 1.98 12.51 3.60
C MET A 113 2.14 11.62 2.36
N ILE A 114 1.31 10.57 2.24
CA ILE A 114 1.36 9.59 1.15
C ILE A 114 0.90 10.20 -0.19
N ASP A 115 -0.32 10.73 -0.24
CA ASP A 115 -0.90 11.38 -1.43
C ASP A 115 -1.64 12.68 -1.09
N GLY A 116 -2.21 12.79 0.11
CA GLY A 116 -2.94 13.98 0.54
C GLY A 116 -4.38 14.12 0.03
N ASN A 117 -4.80 13.31 -0.95
CA ASN A 117 -6.14 13.40 -1.52
C ASN A 117 -6.90 12.07 -1.46
N VAL A 118 -6.22 10.96 -1.20
CA VAL A 118 -6.87 9.71 -0.78
C VAL A 118 -7.04 9.78 0.74
N PRO A 119 -8.28 9.79 1.26
CA PRO A 119 -8.53 9.78 2.70
C PRO A 119 -8.11 8.44 3.31
N VAL A 120 -7.96 8.41 4.64
CA VAL A 120 -7.67 7.18 5.41
C VAL A 120 -8.61 6.03 5.03
N THR A 121 -9.91 6.31 4.96
CA THR A 121 -10.94 5.32 4.57
C THR A 121 -10.74 4.78 3.16
N GLY A 122 -10.19 5.58 2.23
CA GLY A 122 -9.90 5.12 0.87
C GLY A 122 -8.77 4.08 0.86
N TRP A 123 -7.76 4.23 1.71
CA TRP A 123 -6.69 3.23 1.87
C TRP A 123 -7.17 1.97 2.59
N GLU A 124 -8.02 2.13 3.59
CA GLU A 124 -8.70 1.03 4.28
C GLU A 124 -9.57 0.21 3.31
N GLU A 125 -10.33 0.86 2.42
CA GLU A 125 -11.20 0.21 1.43
C GLU A 125 -10.42 -0.75 0.51
N ILE A 126 -9.31 -0.30 -0.09
CA ILE A 126 -8.50 -1.16 -0.96
C ILE A 126 -7.84 -2.30 -0.17
N ALA A 127 -7.39 -2.04 1.06
CA ALA A 127 -6.80 -3.07 1.91
C ALA A 127 -7.84 -4.13 2.32
N ARG A 128 -9.07 -3.73 2.63
CA ARG A 128 -10.16 -4.67 2.93
C ARG A 128 -10.54 -5.52 1.72
N ALA A 129 -10.62 -4.91 0.53
CA ALA A 129 -10.85 -5.64 -0.71
C ALA A 129 -9.71 -6.64 -0.98
N PHE A 130 -8.45 -6.22 -0.79
CA PHE A 130 -7.29 -7.09 -0.90
C PHE A 130 -7.37 -8.28 0.07
N LEU A 131 -7.64 -8.05 1.36
CA LEU A 131 -7.74 -9.13 2.35
C LEU A 131 -8.87 -10.11 2.03
N THR A 132 -10.01 -9.60 1.54
CA THR A 132 -11.13 -10.44 1.08
C THR A 132 -10.70 -11.40 -0.03
N HIS A 133 -9.81 -10.99 -0.94
CA HIS A 133 -9.28 -11.85 -1.98
C HIS A 133 -8.14 -12.75 -1.49
N PHE A 134 -7.32 -12.27 -0.56
CA PHE A 134 -6.14 -12.98 -0.05
C PHE A 134 -6.47 -14.13 0.89
N GLU A 135 -7.56 -14.01 1.66
CA GLU A 135 -7.99 -15.00 2.67
C GLU A 135 -8.92 -16.09 2.10
N ARG A 136 -9.34 -15.97 0.85
CA ARG A 136 -10.13 -16.98 0.12
C ARG A 136 -9.23 -18.06 -0.48
#